data_AF-A0A2V6JLT5-F1
#
_entry.id   AF-A0A2V6JLT5-F1
#
_cell.length_a   1.000
_cell.length_b   1.000
_cell.length_c   1.000
_cell.angle_alpha   90.00
_cell.angle_beta   90.00
_cell.angle_gamma   90.00
#
_symmetry.space_group_name_H-M   'P 1'
#
loop_
_entity.id
_entity.type
_entity.pdbx_description
1 polymer ?
#
loop_
_entity_poly.entity_id
_entity_poly.type
_entity_poly.pdbx_seq_one_letter_code
_entity_poly.pdbx_strand_id
1 'polypeptide(L)'
;MKFPAARSELDSMVVEIELTLVSIIQGVALTVLIENAHAVIAERQLFFWLYVVAGLFVIFVFWSRAVLHIITVIRWPLEFGHNFLYIACALVEAILFAQLGKPASWFGFGAAFIAIGWTLFVYDLRLIYARMRDSAGEASNRLSARVLRDQWLNIAVLLPAVFLLNFLSAVLIRTWPEVFLMRNTHVWLIAVQVLSFAGYLIYVVRFYVSLAPLIVEARHEWRGTLGDRGQS
;
A
#
# COMPACT_ATOMS: atom_id res chain seq x y z
N MET A 1 6.24 16.24 35.82
CA MET A 1 5.28 15.72 34.82
C MET A 1 6.00 14.72 33.89
N LYS A 2 5.65 13.42 33.91
CA LYS A 2 6.34 12.31 33.20
C LYS A 2 5.75 11.97 31.80
N PHE A 3 4.96 12.87 31.21
CA PHE A 3 4.17 12.59 30.00
C PHE A 3 4.96 12.35 28.68
N PRO A 4 6.16 12.92 28.45
CA PRO A 4 6.86 12.73 27.17
C PRO A 4 7.32 11.28 26.90
N ALA A 5 7.84 10.62 27.93
CA ALA A 5 8.36 9.26 27.82
C ALA A 5 7.22 8.25 27.59
N ALA A 6 6.13 8.38 28.34
CA ALA A 6 4.95 7.53 28.16
C ALA A 6 4.30 7.70 26.77
N ARG A 7 4.25 8.92 26.23
CA ARG A 7 3.73 9.14 24.85
C ARG A 7 4.65 8.54 23.79
N SER A 8 5.97 8.67 23.94
CA SER A 8 6.94 8.05 23.03
C SER A 8 6.87 6.52 23.06
N GLU A 9 6.61 5.93 24.23
CA GLU A 9 6.45 4.48 24.40
C GLU A 9 5.18 3.98 23.71
N LEU A 10 4.05 4.69 23.90
CA LEU A 10 2.80 4.42 23.18
C LEU A 10 2.95 4.55 21.67
N ASP A 11 3.68 5.57 21.19
CA ASP A 11 3.96 5.76 19.77
C ASP A 11 4.75 4.56 19.19
N SER A 12 5.77 4.07 19.91
CA SER A 12 6.53 2.88 19.51
C SER A 12 5.66 1.63 19.48
N MET A 13 4.84 1.43 20.52
CA MET A 13 3.95 0.28 20.64
C MET A 13 2.92 0.24 19.49
N VAL A 14 2.32 1.38 19.13
CA VAL A 14 1.37 1.45 18.01
C VAL A 14 2.06 1.12 16.68
N VAL A 15 3.26 1.65 16.46
CA VAL A 15 4.05 1.33 15.25
C VAL A 15 4.36 -0.16 15.18
N GLU A 16 4.74 -0.80 16.29
CA GLU A 16 5.02 -2.24 16.34
C GLU A 16 3.77 -3.08 16.08
N ILE A 17 2.61 -2.70 16.65
CA ILE A 17 1.34 -3.36 16.41
C ILE A 17 0.97 -3.29 14.92
N GLU A 18 1.08 -2.11 14.30
CA GLU A 18 0.72 -1.96 12.88
C GLU A 18 1.70 -2.65 11.94
N LEU A 19 3.02 -2.63 12.24
CA LEU A 19 4.00 -3.40 11.48
C LEU A 19 3.76 -4.91 11.59
N THR A 20 3.36 -5.37 12.78
CA THR A 20 2.99 -6.78 13.00
C THR A 20 1.74 -7.13 12.21
N LEU A 21 0.69 -6.31 12.29
CA LEU A 21 -0.56 -6.52 11.57
C LEU A 21 -0.31 -6.58 10.06
N VAL A 22 0.38 -5.58 9.48
CA VAL A 22 0.62 -5.53 8.03
C VAL A 22 1.48 -6.72 7.57
N SER A 23 2.44 -7.16 8.37
CA SER A 23 3.29 -8.30 8.03
C SER A 23 2.50 -9.61 8.06
N ILE A 24 1.61 -9.80 9.04
CA ILE A 24 0.75 -10.98 9.13
C ILE A 24 -0.20 -11.05 7.93
N ILE A 25 -0.94 -9.96 7.64
CA ILE A 25 -1.92 -9.99 6.55
C ILE A 25 -1.26 -10.20 5.18
N GLN A 26 -0.07 -9.62 4.96
CA GLN A 26 0.69 -9.82 3.72
C GLN A 26 1.32 -11.22 3.64
N GLY A 27 1.72 -11.80 4.77
CA GLY A 27 2.13 -13.20 4.85
C GLY A 27 0.99 -14.14 4.44
N VAL A 28 -0.23 -13.90 4.93
CA VAL A 28 -1.43 -14.67 4.54
C VAL A 28 -1.72 -14.51 3.04
N ALA A 29 -1.68 -13.29 2.52
CA ALA A 29 -1.88 -13.03 1.09
C ALA A 29 -0.83 -13.76 0.22
N LEU A 30 0.44 -13.75 0.64
CA LEU A 30 1.51 -14.49 -0.02
C LEU A 30 1.26 -16.00 0.00
N THR A 31 0.78 -16.58 1.11
CA THR A 31 0.42 -18.00 1.17
C THR A 31 -0.66 -18.33 0.14
N VAL A 32 -1.73 -17.54 0.06
CA VAL A 32 -2.80 -17.74 -0.93
C VAL A 32 -2.26 -17.63 -2.36
N LEU A 33 -1.36 -16.67 -2.63
CA LEU A 33 -0.70 -16.54 -3.92
C LEU A 33 0.11 -17.79 -4.28
N ILE A 34 0.91 -18.31 -3.33
CA ILE A 34 1.73 -19.51 -3.53
C ILE A 34 0.86 -20.73 -3.83
N GLU A 35 -0.21 -20.94 -3.07
CA GLU A 35 -1.12 -22.08 -3.26
C GLU A 35 -1.76 -22.07 -4.65
N ASN A 36 -2.25 -20.90 -5.09
CA ASN A 36 -2.87 -20.76 -6.41
C ASN A 36 -1.85 -20.76 -7.55
N ALA A 37 -0.65 -20.22 -7.33
CA ALA A 37 0.44 -20.27 -8.30
C ALA A 37 0.93 -21.70 -8.53
N HIS A 38 0.97 -22.54 -7.49
CA HIS A 38 1.37 -23.94 -7.61
C HIS A 38 0.50 -24.70 -8.62
N ALA A 39 -0.83 -24.50 -8.58
CA ALA A 39 -1.75 -25.12 -9.54
C ALA A 39 -1.43 -24.70 -10.99
N VAL A 40 -1.23 -23.41 -11.22
CA VAL A 40 -0.87 -22.85 -12.53
C VAL A 40 0.46 -23.38 -13.06
N ILE A 41 1.47 -23.50 -12.18
CA ILE A 41 2.80 -23.99 -12.52
C ILE A 41 2.76 -25.50 -12.83
N ALA A 42 2.06 -26.29 -12.01
CA ALA A 42 1.93 -27.72 -12.20
C ALA A 42 1.27 -28.07 -13.55
N GLU A 43 0.26 -27.30 -13.95
CA GLU A 43 -0.44 -27.46 -15.23
C GLU A 43 0.31 -26.84 -16.43
N ARG A 44 1.51 -26.27 -16.21
CA ARG A 44 2.36 -25.61 -17.23
C ARG A 44 1.65 -24.51 -18.04
N GLN A 45 0.69 -23.82 -17.44
CA GLN A 45 -0.04 -22.75 -18.12
C GLN A 45 0.78 -21.44 -18.14
N LEU A 46 1.73 -21.35 -19.07
CA LEU A 46 2.72 -20.26 -19.14
C LEU A 46 2.11 -18.84 -19.20
N PHE A 47 0.94 -18.68 -19.79
CA PHE A 47 0.27 -17.37 -19.89
C PHE A 47 -0.10 -16.76 -18.53
N PHE A 48 -0.37 -17.60 -17.53
CA PHE A 48 -0.77 -17.16 -16.20
C PHE A 48 0.40 -16.84 -15.27
N TRP A 49 1.64 -17.08 -15.70
CA TRP A 49 2.82 -16.70 -14.92
C TRP A 49 2.91 -15.19 -14.70
N LEU A 50 2.47 -14.40 -15.68
CA LEU A 50 2.40 -12.94 -15.55
C LEU A 50 1.41 -12.50 -14.46
N TYR A 51 0.36 -13.29 -14.20
CA TYR A 51 -0.58 -13.02 -13.11
C TYR A 51 0.07 -13.32 -11.76
N VAL A 52 0.89 -14.36 -11.65
CA VAL A 52 1.66 -14.65 -10.43
C VAL A 52 2.62 -13.51 -10.12
N VAL A 53 3.36 -13.04 -11.15
CA VAL A 53 4.26 -11.89 -11.01
C VAL A 53 3.49 -10.61 -10.65
N ALA A 54 2.35 -10.37 -11.28
CA ALA A 54 1.48 -9.24 -10.93
C ALA A 54 1.01 -9.32 -9.47
N GLY A 55 0.58 -10.49 -9.00
CA GLY A 55 0.17 -10.70 -7.61
C GLY A 55 1.29 -10.42 -6.63
N LEU A 56 2.51 -10.86 -6.94
CA LEU A 56 3.69 -10.56 -6.13
C LEU A 56 3.96 -9.04 -6.07
N PHE A 57 3.80 -8.34 -7.19
CA PHE A 57 3.95 -6.89 -7.21
C PHE A 57 2.83 -6.15 -6.46
N VAL A 58 1.61 -6.68 -6.45
CA VAL A 58 0.52 -6.14 -5.61
C VAL A 58 0.93 -6.20 -4.14
N ILE A 59 1.42 -7.35 -3.68
CA ILE A 59 1.93 -7.54 -2.30
C ILE A 59 3.05 -6.52 -2.01
N PHE A 60 4.05 -6.43 -2.88
CA PHE A 60 5.18 -5.53 -2.65
C PHE A 60 4.78 -4.06 -2.61
N VAL A 61 3.89 -3.62 -3.50
CA VAL A 61 3.40 -2.24 -3.52
C VAL A 61 2.58 -1.97 -2.25
N PHE A 62 1.65 -2.84 -1.90
CA PHE A 62 0.80 -2.64 -0.72
C PHE A 62 1.62 -2.62 0.57
N TRP A 63 2.47 -3.62 0.78
CA TRP A 63 3.35 -3.72 1.94
C TRP A 63 4.29 -2.51 2.06
N SER A 64 4.98 -2.12 0.98
CA SER A 64 5.94 -1.01 1.01
C SER A 64 5.26 0.33 1.30
N ARG A 65 4.05 0.57 0.76
CA ARG A 65 3.26 1.77 1.06
C ARG A 65 2.78 1.80 2.50
N ALA A 66 2.30 0.67 3.01
CA ALA A 66 1.86 0.56 4.40
C ALA A 66 3.03 0.78 5.38
N VAL A 67 4.20 0.18 5.14
CA VAL A 67 5.40 0.44 5.96
C VAL A 67 5.77 1.91 5.95
N LEU A 68 5.84 2.54 4.76
CA LEU A 68 6.11 3.98 4.62
C LEU A 68 5.13 4.84 5.42
N HIS A 69 3.84 4.51 5.34
CA HIS A 69 2.79 5.19 6.09
C HIS A 69 2.99 5.04 7.61
N ILE A 70 3.27 3.82 8.08
CA ILE A 70 3.48 3.52 9.51
C ILE A 70 4.66 4.31 10.07
N ILE A 71 5.80 4.33 9.37
CA ILE A 71 7.01 5.01 9.88
C ILE A 71 6.93 6.54 9.82
N THR A 72 5.99 7.11 9.03
CA THR A 72 5.88 8.56 8.82
C THR A 72 4.69 9.20 9.54
N VAL A 73 3.53 8.55 9.57
CA VAL A 73 2.26 9.17 9.99
C VAL A 73 1.72 8.55 11.28
N ILE A 74 1.84 7.23 11.43
CA ILE A 74 1.23 6.49 12.53
C ILE A 74 1.95 6.77 13.84
N ARG A 75 1.17 7.19 14.83
CA ARG A 75 1.55 7.27 16.26
C ARG A 75 0.27 7.22 17.10
N TRP A 76 0.37 7.31 18.42
CA TRP A 76 -0.79 7.34 19.30
C TRP A 76 -1.78 8.48 18.96
N PRO A 77 -3.11 8.26 19.06
CA PRO A 77 -3.82 7.00 19.37
C PRO A 77 -4.02 6.07 18.18
N LEU A 78 -4.27 4.78 18.45
CA LEU A 78 -4.51 3.77 17.43
C LEU A 78 -5.86 3.98 16.73
N GLU A 79 -5.84 4.09 15.40
CA GLU A 79 -7.01 4.34 14.55
C GLU A 79 -7.60 3.02 14.03
N PHE A 80 -8.63 2.50 14.69
CA PHE A 80 -9.26 1.23 14.31
C PHE A 80 -9.82 1.23 12.88
N GLY A 81 -10.33 2.36 12.39
CA GLY A 81 -10.89 2.46 11.03
C GLY A 81 -9.86 2.12 9.95
N HIS A 82 -8.64 2.63 10.11
CA HIS A 82 -7.51 2.34 9.22
C HIS A 82 -7.12 0.86 9.24
N ASN A 83 -7.01 0.29 10.44
CA ASN A 83 -6.66 -1.12 10.61
C ASN A 83 -7.72 -2.07 10.03
N PHE A 84 -9.00 -1.74 10.15
CA PHE A 84 -10.07 -2.52 9.50
C PHE A 84 -10.00 -2.42 7.97
N LEU A 85 -9.59 -1.28 7.41
CA LEU A 85 -9.36 -1.16 5.98
C LEU A 85 -8.18 -2.01 5.50
N TYR A 86 -7.10 -2.14 6.29
CA TYR A 86 -6.02 -3.09 5.98
C TYR A 86 -6.52 -4.54 5.92
N ILE A 87 -7.36 -4.95 6.87
CA ILE A 87 -7.96 -6.30 6.86
C ILE A 87 -8.88 -6.48 5.65
N ALA A 88 -9.69 -5.48 5.30
CA ALA A 88 -10.55 -5.51 4.12
C ALA A 88 -9.74 -5.62 2.82
N CYS A 89 -8.64 -4.87 2.70
CA CYS A 89 -7.70 -4.99 1.58
C CYS A 89 -7.14 -6.41 1.50
N ALA A 90 -6.68 -6.99 2.61
CA ALA A 90 -6.13 -8.34 2.64
C ALA A 90 -7.15 -9.42 2.23
N LEU A 91 -8.42 -9.27 2.63
CA LEU A 91 -9.50 -10.15 2.18
C LEU A 91 -9.67 -10.08 0.65
N VAL A 92 -9.76 -8.88 0.08
CA VAL A 92 -9.94 -8.73 -1.37
C VAL A 92 -8.70 -9.18 -2.13
N GLU A 93 -7.51 -8.96 -1.58
CA GLU A 93 -6.24 -9.45 -2.11
C GLU A 93 -6.19 -10.99 -2.16
N ALA A 94 -6.59 -11.66 -1.07
CA ALA A 94 -6.69 -13.12 -1.04
C ALA A 94 -7.70 -13.64 -2.08
N ILE A 95 -8.87 -12.99 -2.19
CA ILE A 95 -9.87 -13.36 -3.22
C ILE A 95 -9.30 -13.13 -4.62
N LEU A 96 -8.61 -12.02 -4.87
CA LEU A 96 -7.94 -11.72 -6.14
C LEU A 96 -6.98 -12.85 -6.53
N PHE A 97 -6.11 -13.28 -5.62
CA PHE A 97 -5.14 -14.35 -5.89
C PHE A 97 -5.79 -15.71 -6.12
N ALA A 98 -6.93 -15.98 -5.47
CA ALA A 98 -7.75 -17.16 -5.76
C ALA A 98 -8.37 -17.14 -7.17
N GLN A 99 -8.33 -16.01 -7.90
CA GLN A 99 -8.83 -15.88 -9.28
C GLN A 99 -7.72 -15.90 -10.34
N LEU A 100 -6.52 -16.39 -10.01
CA LEU A 100 -5.35 -16.44 -10.92
C LEU A 100 -5.66 -17.00 -12.32
N GLY A 101 -6.47 -18.06 -12.41
CA GLY A 101 -6.88 -18.68 -13.67
C GLY A 101 -8.07 -18.03 -14.38
N LYS A 102 -8.60 -16.90 -13.88
CA LYS A 102 -9.82 -16.25 -14.39
C LYS A 102 -9.56 -14.76 -14.66
N PRO A 103 -9.07 -14.39 -15.86
CA PRO A 103 -8.68 -13.02 -16.21
C PRO A 103 -9.72 -11.94 -15.88
N ALA A 104 -10.98 -12.14 -16.24
CA ALA A 104 -12.04 -11.16 -15.99
C ALA A 104 -12.29 -10.94 -14.48
N SER A 105 -12.21 -12.00 -13.68
CA SER A 105 -12.36 -11.91 -12.23
C SER A 105 -11.13 -11.28 -11.59
N TRP A 106 -9.93 -11.63 -12.06
CA TRP A 106 -8.67 -11.00 -11.61
C TRP A 106 -8.73 -9.48 -11.72
N PHE A 107 -9.00 -8.95 -12.92
CA PHE A 107 -9.08 -7.50 -13.10
C PHE A 107 -10.26 -6.87 -12.35
N GLY A 108 -11.37 -7.59 -12.19
CA GLY A 108 -12.52 -7.12 -11.40
C GLY A 108 -12.19 -6.96 -9.91
N PHE A 109 -11.60 -7.98 -9.29
CA PHE A 109 -11.17 -7.92 -7.89
C PHE A 109 -9.96 -6.99 -7.71
N GLY A 110 -9.09 -6.87 -8.72
CA GLY A 110 -8.02 -5.88 -8.74
C GLY A 110 -8.57 -4.45 -8.67
N ALA A 111 -9.62 -4.14 -9.44
CA ALA A 111 -10.30 -2.85 -9.34
C ALA A 111 -10.92 -2.63 -7.96
N ALA A 112 -11.57 -3.65 -7.38
CA ALA A 112 -12.13 -3.58 -6.04
C ALA A 112 -11.05 -3.34 -4.96
N PHE A 113 -9.92 -4.05 -5.05
CA PHE A 113 -8.77 -3.87 -4.15
C PHE A 113 -8.25 -2.43 -4.21
N ILE A 114 -8.05 -1.89 -5.41
CA ILE A 114 -7.58 -0.52 -5.58
C ILE A 114 -8.61 0.50 -5.08
N ALA A 115 -9.92 0.24 -5.23
CA ALA A 115 -10.96 1.13 -4.71
C ALA A 115 -10.94 1.19 -3.16
N ILE A 116 -10.75 0.06 -2.49
CA ILE A 116 -10.60 0.03 -1.02
C ILE A 116 -9.30 0.74 -0.62
N GLY A 117 -8.18 0.44 -1.29
CA GLY A 117 -6.92 1.12 -1.07
C GLY A 117 -7.01 2.64 -1.30
N TRP A 118 -7.77 3.08 -2.29
CA TRP A 118 -8.01 4.50 -2.54
C TRP A 118 -8.79 5.15 -1.40
N THR A 119 -9.79 4.46 -0.85
CA THR A 119 -10.51 4.92 0.35
C THR A 119 -9.57 5.07 1.54
N LEU A 120 -8.66 4.11 1.73
CA LEU A 120 -7.62 4.16 2.77
C LEU A 120 -6.73 5.40 2.59
N PHE A 121 -6.25 5.68 1.38
CA PHE A 121 -5.44 6.87 1.12
C PHE A 121 -6.18 8.19 1.42
N VAL A 122 -7.49 8.24 1.14
CA VAL A 122 -8.33 9.40 1.50
C VAL A 122 -8.51 9.51 3.01
N TYR A 123 -8.68 8.38 3.70
CA TYR A 123 -8.77 8.34 5.16
C TYR A 123 -7.48 8.86 5.82
N ASP A 124 -6.34 8.43 5.32
CA ASP A 124 -4.99 8.83 5.78
C ASP A 124 -4.73 10.33 5.75
N LEU A 125 -5.39 11.07 4.85
CA LEU A 125 -5.26 12.54 4.82
C LEU A 125 -5.62 13.14 6.17
N ARG A 126 -6.62 12.60 6.87
CA ARG A 126 -7.01 13.07 8.20
C ARG A 126 -5.88 12.91 9.20
N LEU A 127 -5.19 11.77 9.16
CA LEU A 127 -4.05 11.49 10.04
C LEU A 127 -2.86 12.41 9.72
N ILE A 128 -2.55 12.62 8.43
CA ILE A 128 -1.48 13.53 8.01
C ILE A 128 -1.75 14.96 8.47
N TYR A 129 -2.99 15.46 8.28
CA TYR A 129 -3.36 16.80 8.75
C TYR A 129 -3.31 16.93 10.27
N ALA A 130 -3.72 15.90 11.01
CA ALA A 130 -3.56 15.87 12.46
C ALA A 130 -2.07 15.97 12.86
N ARG A 131 -1.17 15.30 12.14
CA ARG A 131 0.28 15.37 12.38
C ARG A 131 0.92 16.71 12.04
N MET A 132 0.45 17.38 11.00
CA MET A 132 0.90 18.74 10.71
C MET A 132 0.56 19.72 11.83
N ARG A 133 -0.59 19.55 12.50
CA ARG A 133 -0.98 20.37 13.66
C ARG A 133 -0.12 20.09 14.90
N ASP A 134 0.32 18.84 15.07
CA ASP A 134 1.15 18.39 16.19
C ASP A 134 2.67 18.54 15.95
N SER A 135 3.10 19.18 14.85
CA SER A 135 4.51 19.19 14.44
C SER A 135 5.40 20.04 15.37
N ALA A 136 6.51 19.45 15.81
CA ALA A 136 7.43 20.03 16.80
C ALA A 136 8.44 21.05 16.24
N GLY A 137 8.53 21.21 14.90
CA GLY A 137 9.44 22.15 14.26
C GLY A 137 9.53 22.03 12.73
N GLU A 138 10.56 22.66 12.14
CA GLU A 138 10.69 22.88 10.71
C GLU A 138 10.99 21.60 9.91
N ALA A 139 11.77 20.66 10.47
CA ALA A 139 12.06 19.40 9.81
C ALA A 139 10.82 18.48 9.76
N SER A 140 10.06 18.42 10.86
CA SER A 140 8.74 17.75 10.93
C SER A 140 7.74 18.29 9.89
N ASN A 141 7.72 19.62 9.70
CA ASN A 141 6.86 20.26 8.69
C ASN A 141 7.28 19.93 7.25
N ARG A 142 8.59 19.94 6.96
CA ARG A 142 9.13 19.57 5.64
C ARG A 142 8.83 18.11 5.30
N LEU A 143 8.97 17.21 6.28
CA LEU A 143 8.61 15.79 6.14
C LEU A 143 7.12 15.64 5.83
N SER A 144 6.26 16.29 6.61
CA SER A 144 4.81 16.20 6.46
C SER A 144 4.32 16.76 5.12
N ALA A 145 4.89 17.88 4.64
CA ALA A 145 4.56 18.44 3.34
C ALA A 145 4.94 17.52 2.18
N ARG A 146 6.10 16.83 2.29
CA ARG A 146 6.55 15.81 1.33
C ARG A 146 5.61 14.62 1.27
N VAL A 147 5.22 14.09 2.44
CA VAL A 147 4.26 12.97 2.55
C VAL A 147 2.90 13.36 2.01
N LEU A 148 2.40 14.56 2.33
CA LEU A 148 1.12 15.06 1.84
C LEU A 148 1.09 15.18 0.31
N ARG A 149 2.17 15.69 -0.31
CA ARG A 149 2.28 15.79 -1.77
C ARG A 149 2.25 14.41 -2.44
N ASP A 150 2.95 13.44 -1.87
CA ASP A 150 2.91 12.05 -2.33
C ASP A 150 1.50 11.45 -2.17
N GLN A 151 0.83 11.68 -1.04
CA GLN A 151 -0.53 11.21 -0.80
C GLN A 151 -1.50 11.76 -1.86
N TRP A 152 -1.40 13.04 -2.20
CA TRP A 152 -2.20 13.66 -3.25
C TRP A 152 -1.91 13.11 -4.65
N LEU A 153 -0.64 12.88 -4.98
CA LEU A 153 -0.30 12.24 -6.26
C LEU A 153 -0.94 10.85 -6.37
N ASN A 154 -0.96 10.10 -5.27
CA ASN A 154 -1.58 8.79 -5.24
C ASN A 154 -3.10 8.87 -5.40
N ILE A 155 -3.76 9.76 -4.66
CA ILE A 155 -5.22 9.94 -4.71
C ILE A 155 -5.68 10.47 -6.07
N ALA A 156 -4.96 11.43 -6.64
CA ALA A 156 -5.41 12.14 -7.83
C ALA A 156 -4.98 11.48 -9.15
N VAL A 157 -3.87 10.72 -9.14
CA VAL A 157 -3.27 10.19 -10.38
C VAL A 157 -3.06 8.69 -10.31
N LEU A 158 -2.24 8.20 -9.37
CA LEU A 158 -1.76 6.81 -9.42
C LEU A 158 -2.89 5.79 -9.17
N LEU A 159 -3.65 5.92 -8.08
CA LEU A 159 -4.73 5.00 -7.76
C LEU A 159 -5.88 5.06 -8.77
N PRO A 160 -6.36 6.24 -9.22
CA PRO A 160 -7.33 6.33 -10.31
C PRO A 160 -6.85 5.66 -11.60
N ALA A 161 -5.60 5.88 -12.00
CA ALA A 161 -5.06 5.29 -13.23
C ALA A 161 -5.01 3.75 -13.14
N VAL A 162 -4.52 3.20 -12.01
CA VAL A 162 -4.47 1.75 -11.79
C VAL A 162 -5.88 1.16 -11.65
N PHE A 163 -6.81 1.88 -11.01
CA PHE A 163 -8.23 1.50 -10.93
C PHE A 163 -8.84 1.40 -12.33
N LEU A 164 -8.68 2.44 -13.15
CA LEU A 164 -9.19 2.47 -14.52
C LEU A 164 -8.56 1.37 -15.38
N LEU A 165 -7.26 1.13 -15.26
CA LEU A 165 -6.59 0.03 -15.95
C LEU A 165 -7.25 -1.32 -15.63
N ASN A 166 -7.49 -1.60 -14.34
CA ASN A 166 -8.15 -2.83 -13.91
C ASN A 166 -9.61 -2.89 -14.38
N PHE A 167 -10.38 -1.83 -14.13
CA PHE A 167 -11.79 -1.77 -14.45
C PHE A 167 -12.04 -1.92 -15.96
N LEU A 168 -11.31 -1.15 -16.78
CA LEU A 168 -11.42 -1.24 -18.23
C LEU A 168 -10.97 -2.61 -18.75
N SER A 169 -9.90 -3.19 -18.19
CA SER A 169 -9.48 -4.56 -18.54
C SER A 169 -10.58 -5.58 -18.25
N ALA A 170 -11.24 -5.48 -17.09
CA ALA A 170 -12.35 -6.36 -16.73
C ALA A 170 -13.54 -6.20 -17.69
N VAL A 171 -13.90 -4.95 -18.05
CA VAL A 171 -14.98 -4.66 -19.01
C VAL A 171 -14.65 -5.18 -20.40
N LEU A 172 -13.43 -4.97 -20.89
CA LEU A 172 -12.97 -5.44 -22.21
C LEU A 172 -13.05 -6.96 -22.33
N ILE A 173 -12.56 -7.69 -21.32
CA ILE A 173 -12.58 -9.17 -21.33
C ILE A 173 -14.02 -9.69 -21.27
N ARG A 174 -14.91 -9.05 -20.50
CA ARG A 174 -16.33 -9.44 -20.42
C ARG A 174 -17.11 -9.14 -21.70
N THR A 175 -16.78 -8.04 -22.38
CA THR A 175 -17.50 -7.59 -23.58
C THR A 175 -17.05 -8.36 -24.82
N TRP A 176 -15.75 -8.68 -24.92
CA TRP A 176 -15.17 -9.37 -26.07
C TRP A 176 -14.38 -10.63 -25.67
N PRO A 177 -15.05 -11.64 -25.08
CA PRO A 177 -14.37 -12.85 -24.60
C PRO A 177 -13.66 -13.61 -25.71
N GLU A 178 -14.21 -13.61 -26.94
CA GLU A 178 -13.62 -14.28 -28.10
C GLU A 178 -12.22 -13.74 -28.43
N VAL A 179 -12.01 -12.43 -28.30
CA VAL A 179 -10.72 -11.79 -28.58
C VAL A 179 -9.76 -12.03 -27.41
N PHE A 180 -10.21 -11.76 -26.18
CA PHE A 180 -9.31 -11.78 -25.03
C PHE A 180 -8.98 -13.17 -24.51
N LEU A 181 -9.91 -14.13 -24.61
CA LEU A 181 -9.72 -15.50 -24.13
C LEU A 181 -9.24 -16.44 -25.24
N MET A 182 -9.89 -16.50 -26.41
CA MET A 182 -9.46 -17.46 -27.45
C MET A 182 -8.11 -17.09 -28.09
N ARG A 183 -7.80 -15.79 -28.23
CA ARG A 183 -6.52 -15.32 -28.79
C ARG A 183 -5.49 -14.96 -27.73
N ASN A 184 -5.74 -15.27 -26.46
CA ASN A 184 -4.89 -14.93 -25.32
C ASN A 184 -4.48 -13.43 -25.25
N THR A 185 -5.31 -12.52 -25.78
CA THR A 185 -4.96 -11.09 -25.81
C THR A 185 -4.97 -10.48 -24.40
N HIS A 186 -5.58 -11.14 -23.40
CA HIS A 186 -5.47 -10.77 -21.99
C HIS A 186 -4.02 -10.71 -21.47
N VAL A 187 -3.07 -11.40 -22.12
CA VAL A 187 -1.64 -11.36 -21.81
C VAL A 187 -1.07 -9.94 -21.92
N TRP A 188 -1.55 -9.14 -22.88
CA TRP A 188 -1.11 -7.75 -23.02
C TRP A 188 -1.63 -6.87 -21.89
N LEU A 189 -2.88 -7.10 -21.46
CA LEU A 189 -3.47 -6.36 -20.34
C LEU A 189 -2.70 -6.61 -19.04
N ILE A 190 -2.37 -7.89 -18.77
CA ILE A 190 -1.59 -8.23 -17.57
C ILE A 190 -0.15 -7.75 -17.69
N ALA A 191 0.46 -7.76 -18.88
CA ALA A 191 1.80 -7.20 -19.07
C ALA A 191 1.85 -5.69 -18.76
N VAL A 192 0.86 -4.93 -19.23
CA VAL A 192 0.73 -3.50 -18.89
C VAL A 192 0.54 -3.31 -17.39
N GLN A 193 -0.25 -4.16 -16.72
CA GLN A 193 -0.41 -4.12 -15.28
C GLN A 193 0.89 -4.41 -14.52
N VAL A 194 1.65 -5.44 -14.93
CA VAL A 194 2.95 -5.77 -14.36
C VAL A 194 3.92 -4.59 -14.48
N LEU A 195 4.01 -3.97 -15.67
CA LEU A 195 4.85 -2.80 -15.88
C LEU A 195 4.40 -1.61 -15.03
N SER A 196 3.08 -1.41 -14.89
CA SER A 196 2.52 -0.35 -14.06
C SER A 196 2.89 -0.52 -12.59
N PHE A 197 2.75 -1.74 -12.04
CA PHE A 197 3.14 -2.01 -10.66
C PHE A 197 4.66 -1.98 -10.45
N ALA A 198 5.46 -2.45 -11.41
CA ALA A 198 6.91 -2.32 -11.35
C ALA A 198 7.35 -0.84 -11.32
N GLY A 199 6.77 -0.02 -12.21
CA GLY A 199 7.01 1.42 -12.24
C GLY A 199 6.61 2.10 -10.93
N TYR A 200 5.47 1.70 -10.35
CA TYR A 200 5.03 2.19 -9.06
C TYR A 200 5.99 1.76 -7.94
N LEU A 201 6.43 0.49 -7.90
CA LEU A 201 7.40 0.04 -6.89
C LEU A 201 8.72 0.81 -6.97
N ILE A 202 9.24 1.06 -8.18
CA ILE A 202 10.43 1.90 -8.39
C ILE A 202 10.20 3.31 -7.84
N TYR A 203 9.04 3.89 -8.10
CA TYR A 203 8.65 5.18 -7.54
C TYR A 203 8.65 5.16 -6.01
N VAL A 204 8.04 4.14 -5.38
CA VAL A 204 7.97 4.00 -3.92
C VAL A 204 9.36 3.89 -3.30
N VAL A 205 10.24 3.07 -3.88
CA VAL A 205 11.62 2.91 -3.40
C VAL A 205 12.40 4.23 -3.51
N ARG A 206 12.31 4.93 -4.65
CA ARG A 206 12.95 6.23 -4.84
C ARG A 206 12.42 7.27 -3.86
N PHE A 207 11.11 7.26 -3.62
CA PHE A 207 10.49 8.14 -2.64
C PHE A 207 11.01 7.85 -1.23
N TYR A 208 11.04 6.59 -0.80
CA TYR A 208 11.58 6.17 0.50
C TYR A 208 13.03 6.61 0.71
N VAL A 209 13.92 6.36 -0.25
CA VAL A 209 15.33 6.77 -0.17
C VAL A 209 15.45 8.29 -0.02
N SER A 210 14.60 9.06 -0.70
CA SER A 210 14.58 10.52 -0.56
C SER A 210 14.01 11.02 0.78
N LEU A 211 13.20 10.19 1.45
CA LEU A 211 12.50 10.53 2.69
C LEU A 211 13.30 10.13 3.93
N ALA A 212 14.09 9.06 3.84
CA ALA A 212 14.92 8.53 4.94
C ALA A 212 15.71 9.60 5.71
N PRO A 213 16.46 10.53 5.08
CA PRO A 213 17.18 11.56 5.84
C PRO A 213 16.25 12.52 6.60
N LEU A 214 15.09 12.85 6.03
CA LEU A 214 14.10 13.74 6.65
C LEU A 214 13.43 13.09 7.88
N ILE A 215 13.24 11.77 7.85
CA ILE A 215 12.70 11.02 9.01
C ILE A 215 13.68 11.08 10.18
N VAL A 216 14.97 10.91 9.90
CA VAL A 216 16.02 10.98 10.94
C VAL A 216 16.09 12.39 11.52
N GLU A 217 16.10 13.42 10.68
CA GLU A 217 16.13 14.83 11.09
C GLU A 217 14.92 15.20 11.95
N ALA A 218 13.71 14.82 11.51
CA ALA A 218 12.47 15.06 12.27
C ALA A 218 12.48 14.32 13.63
N ARG A 219 13.03 13.11 13.71
CA ARG A 219 13.18 12.38 14.99
C ARG A 219 14.16 13.07 15.93
N HIS A 220 15.27 13.61 15.42
CA HIS A 220 16.22 14.37 16.24
C HIS A 220 15.59 15.65 16.79
N GLU A 221 14.86 16.40 15.96
CA GLU A 221 14.16 17.62 16.34
C GLU A 221 13.16 17.36 17.49
N TRP A 222 12.38 16.28 17.38
CA TRP A 222 11.44 15.84 18.41
C TRP A 222 12.12 15.46 19.74
N ARG A 223 13.30 14.82 19.69
CA ARG A 223 14.06 14.48 20.91
C ARG A 223 14.72 15.70 21.55
N GLY A 224 15.21 16.64 20.74
CA GLY A 224 15.81 17.89 21.21
C GLY A 224 14.81 18.79 21.92
N THR A 225 13.60 18.96 21.38
CA THR A 225 12.54 19.77 22.01
C THR A 225 12.06 19.20 23.36
N LEU A 226 12.14 17.89 23.56
CA LEU A 226 11.83 17.25 24.85
C LEU A 226 12.94 17.44 25.89
N GLY A 227 14.20 17.60 25.46
CA GLY A 227 15.34 17.89 26.33
C GLY A 227 15.29 19.31 26.92
N ASP A 228 14.92 20.30 26.11
CA ASP A 228 14.84 21.71 26.54
C ASP A 228 13.66 21.98 27.48
N ARG A 229 12.51 21.32 27.29
CA ARG A 229 11.33 21.48 28.19
C ARG A 229 11.48 20.77 29.53
N GLY A 230 12.56 20.02 29.75
CA GLY A 230 12.87 19.34 31.00
C GLY A 230 13.75 20.13 31.96
N GLN A 231 14.27 21.30 31.53
CA GLN A 231 15.22 22.14 32.31
C GLN A 231 14.63 23.49 32.77
N SER A 232 13.35 23.76 32.47
CA SER A 232 12.60 24.93 32.99
C SER A 232 11.56 24.51 34.01
#